data_AF-A0A7S2DUY9-F1
#
_entry.id   AF-A0A7S2DUY9-F1
#
_cell.length_a   1.000
_cell.length_b   1.000
_cell.length_c   1.000
_cell.angle_alpha   90.00
_cell.angle_beta   90.00
_cell.angle_gamma   90.00
#
_symmetry.space_group_name_H-M   'P 1'
#
loop_
_entity.id
_entity.type
_entity.pdbx_description
1 polymer ?
#
loop_
_entity_poly.entity_id
_entity_poly.type
_entity_poly.pdbx_seq_one_letter_code
_entity_poly.pdbx_strand_id
1 'polypeptide(L)'
;FNQEVSINPVGQMPKQSKGTQPTVAVIGCGPGGMFFLHALETRRRELQAKGDTEGLASLPIATCFEKSSEPGGVWRAKRGESDSTNMYEALWTNGPKEGIEFFDYHFDDHFHRPLPVYMPRQPLLEYMLCRVTRNCPHFFDAVRFNTSVTSVVYNEEAEKFIIFSTDYETGKETTEEFDKCIWAAGENGKPRMPTSISTMLESGGFKGKAMHSSATENFEADVKGKKVVFIGDAYSSEDLALQAVKL
;
A
#
# COMPACT_ATOMS: atom_id res chain seq x y z
N PHE A 1 19.75 -11.11 16.75
CA PHE A 1 18.47 -10.56 16.24
C PHE A 1 17.46 -10.64 17.37
N ASN A 2 17.48 -9.67 18.28
CA ASN A 2 16.45 -9.43 19.29
C ASN A 2 16.62 -7.96 19.67
N GLN A 3 15.83 -7.09 19.06
CA GLN A 3 15.53 -5.79 19.66
C GLN A 3 14.06 -5.88 20.04
N GLU A 4 13.83 -6.12 21.32
CA GLU A 4 12.53 -5.97 21.95
C GLU A 4 12.11 -4.51 21.80
N VAL A 5 11.00 -4.30 21.09
CA VAL A 5 10.30 -3.01 21.10
C VAL A 5 9.63 -2.92 22.46
N SER A 6 10.22 -2.14 23.36
CA SER A 6 9.61 -1.81 24.65
C SER A 6 8.38 -0.94 24.41
N ILE A 7 7.19 -1.52 24.57
CA ILE A 7 5.93 -0.79 24.58
C ILE A 7 5.76 -0.25 26.00
N ASN A 8 6.09 1.03 26.21
CA ASN A 8 5.83 1.68 27.48
C ASN A 8 4.32 1.68 27.80
N PRO A 9 3.92 1.53 29.07
CA PRO A 9 2.52 1.45 29.45
C PRO A 9 1.80 2.77 29.11
N VAL A 10 0.55 2.62 28.68
CA VAL A 10 -0.36 3.70 28.25
C VAL A 10 -0.42 4.80 29.32
N GLY A 11 0.37 5.85 29.12
CA GLY A 11 0.18 7.13 29.79
C GLY A 11 -1.17 7.70 29.39
N GLN A 12 -1.90 8.28 30.35
CA GLN A 12 -3.20 8.90 30.12
C GLN A 12 -3.14 9.82 28.91
N MET A 13 -4.00 9.57 27.91
CA MET A 13 -4.13 10.42 26.74
C MET A 13 -4.43 11.86 27.19
N PRO A 14 -3.66 12.86 26.72
CA PRO A 14 -3.97 14.25 27.02
C PRO A 14 -5.38 14.57 26.52
N LYS A 15 -6.14 15.31 27.34
CA LYS A 15 -7.49 15.78 26.99
C LYS A 15 -7.37 16.64 25.74
N GLN A 16 -7.91 16.15 24.62
CA GLN A 16 -8.06 16.92 23.39
C GLN A 16 -8.68 18.29 23.71
N SER A 17 -8.08 19.35 23.17
CA SER A 17 -8.66 20.69 23.22
C SER A 17 -10.04 20.64 22.57
N LYS A 18 -11.06 21.01 23.34
CA LYS A 18 -12.43 21.15 22.81
C LYS A 18 -12.42 22.27 21.77
N GLY A 19 -12.49 21.94 20.48
CA GLY A 19 -12.77 22.94 19.45
C GLY A 19 -12.40 22.60 18.00
N THR A 20 -11.46 21.69 17.75
CA THR A 20 -10.97 21.40 16.38
C THR A 20 -10.91 19.89 16.11
N GLN A 21 -11.43 19.47 14.96
CA GLN A 21 -11.33 18.08 14.50
C GLN A 21 -9.85 17.64 14.45
N PRO A 22 -9.51 16.45 14.97
CA PRO A 22 -8.13 15.96 14.93
C PRO A 22 -7.70 15.71 13.49
N THR A 23 -6.46 16.06 13.12
CA THR A 23 -5.93 15.81 11.78
C THR A 23 -5.07 14.54 11.75
N VAL A 24 -5.20 13.77 10.67
CA VAL A 24 -4.40 12.55 10.47
C VAL A 24 -3.72 12.56 9.11
N ALA A 25 -2.40 12.37 9.10
CA ALA A 25 -1.66 12.06 7.89
C ALA A 25 -1.75 10.55 7.61
N VAL A 26 -2.13 10.17 6.40
CA VAL A 26 -2.13 8.78 5.93
C VAL A 26 -1.10 8.66 4.82
N ILE A 27 -0.07 7.84 5.01
CA ILE A 27 1.04 7.71 4.07
C ILE A 27 0.86 6.44 3.26
N GLY A 28 0.43 6.56 2.02
CA GLY A 28 0.14 5.46 1.08
C GLY A 28 -1.35 5.22 0.87
N CYS A 29 -1.78 5.20 -0.39
CA CYS A 29 -3.14 4.91 -0.84
C CYS A 29 -3.23 3.50 -1.48
N GLY A 30 -2.49 2.54 -0.91
CA GLY A 30 -2.74 1.11 -1.10
C GLY A 30 -3.91 0.61 -0.25
N PRO A 31 -4.18 -0.71 -0.20
CA PRO A 31 -5.29 -1.27 0.59
C PRO A 31 -5.35 -0.78 2.04
N GLY A 32 -4.20 -0.70 2.74
CA GLY A 32 -4.15 -0.23 4.13
C GLY A 32 -4.69 1.19 4.32
N GLY A 33 -4.17 2.16 3.56
CA GLY A 33 -4.62 3.56 3.66
C GLY A 33 -6.01 3.75 3.08
N MET A 34 -6.29 3.13 1.94
CA MET A 34 -7.58 3.21 1.26
C MET A 34 -8.72 2.67 2.14
N PHE A 35 -8.54 1.56 2.85
CA PHE A 35 -9.58 1.03 3.74
C PHE A 35 -9.72 1.82 5.04
N PHE A 36 -8.64 2.44 5.54
CA PHE A 36 -8.74 3.38 6.64
C PHE A 36 -9.58 4.60 6.27
N LEU A 37 -9.32 5.21 5.10
CA LEU A 37 -10.11 6.33 4.57
C LEU A 37 -11.58 5.91 4.37
N HIS A 38 -11.81 4.69 3.88
CA HIS A 38 -13.15 4.15 3.68
C HIS A 38 -13.91 3.95 4.99
N ALA A 39 -13.23 3.50 6.05
CA ALA A 39 -13.82 3.39 7.38
C ALA A 39 -14.20 4.77 7.94
N LEU A 40 -13.33 5.79 7.75
CA LEU A 40 -13.65 7.17 8.14
C LEU A 40 -14.86 7.71 7.39
N GLU A 41 -14.95 7.48 6.08
CA GLU A 41 -16.07 7.96 5.28
C GLU A 41 -17.38 7.22 5.60
N THR A 42 -17.32 5.91 5.82
CA THR A 42 -18.47 5.13 6.28
C THR A 42 -18.97 5.67 7.62
N ARG A 43 -18.06 5.92 8.56
CA ARG A 43 -18.41 6.49 9.86
C ARG A 43 -18.98 7.90 9.74
N ARG A 44 -18.42 8.75 8.87
CA ARG A 44 -18.93 10.10 8.59
C ARG A 44 -20.39 10.06 8.14
N ARG A 45 -20.70 9.20 7.16
CA ARG A 45 -22.05 9.03 6.62
C ARG A 45 -23.04 8.52 7.67
N GLU A 46 -22.63 7.57 8.51
CA GLU A 46 -23.45 7.09 9.63
C GLU A 46 -23.80 8.19 10.62
N LEU A 47 -22.81 9.01 11.00
CA LEU A 47 -22.99 10.13 11.93
C LEU A 47 -23.90 11.21 11.32
N GLN A 48 -23.70 11.54 10.04
CA GLN A 48 -24.56 12.47 9.30
C GLN A 48 -26.01 11.97 9.25
N ALA A 49 -26.23 10.69 8.94
CA ALA A 49 -27.57 10.10 8.89
C ALA A 49 -28.29 10.14 10.25
N LYS A 50 -27.53 10.11 11.35
CA LYS A 50 -28.05 10.23 12.72
C LYS A 50 -28.19 11.67 13.21
N GLY A 51 -27.72 12.66 12.45
CA GLY A 51 -27.64 14.05 12.91
C GLY A 51 -26.68 14.26 14.09
N ASP A 52 -25.69 13.38 14.26
CA ASP A 52 -24.74 13.41 15.38
C ASP A 52 -23.63 14.43 15.14
N THR A 53 -23.90 15.69 15.50
CA THR A 53 -22.97 16.81 15.33
C THR A 53 -21.73 16.69 16.19
N GLU A 54 -21.84 16.12 17.40
CA GLU A 54 -20.70 15.94 18.31
C GLU A 54 -19.77 14.84 17.78
N GLY A 55 -20.34 13.71 17.34
CA GLY A 55 -19.60 12.66 16.68
C GLY A 55 -18.88 13.16 15.43
N LEU A 56 -19.54 13.98 14.60
CA LEU A 56 -18.89 14.60 13.44
C LEU A 56 -17.74 15.51 13.84
N ALA A 57 -17.91 16.36 14.86
CA ALA A 57 -16.86 17.23 15.36
C ALA A 57 -15.66 16.47 15.97
N SER A 58 -15.86 15.22 16.40
CA SER A 58 -14.79 14.34 16.92
C SER A 58 -14.11 13.49 15.84
N LEU A 59 -14.71 13.34 14.66
CA LEU A 59 -14.18 12.50 13.60
C LEU A 59 -12.95 13.15 12.95
N PRO A 60 -11.83 12.42 12.75
CA PRO A 60 -10.63 13.03 12.22
C PRO A 60 -10.77 13.44 10.74
N ILE A 61 -10.04 14.51 10.38
CA ILE A 61 -9.82 14.92 9.00
C ILE A 61 -8.53 14.24 8.52
N ALA A 62 -8.64 13.40 7.48
CA ALA A 62 -7.51 12.69 6.92
C ALA A 62 -6.97 13.38 5.67
N THR A 63 -5.65 13.57 5.62
CA THR A 63 -4.92 13.90 4.40
C THR A 63 -4.09 12.69 4.00
N CYS A 64 -4.35 12.15 2.81
CA CYS A 64 -3.61 11.00 2.31
C CYS A 64 -2.54 11.45 1.30
N PHE A 65 -1.34 10.92 1.43
CA PHE A 65 -0.22 11.16 0.53
C PHE A 65 0.09 9.87 -0.24
N GLU A 66 0.09 9.92 -1.56
CA GLU A 66 0.40 8.77 -2.42
C GLU A 66 1.47 9.17 -3.43
N LYS A 67 2.56 8.39 -3.45
CA LYS A 67 3.68 8.58 -4.40
C LYS A 67 3.24 8.27 -5.83
N SER A 68 2.24 7.44 -6.05
CA SER A 68 1.71 7.17 -7.38
C SER A 68 0.73 8.24 -7.87
N SER A 69 0.45 8.23 -9.17
CA SER A 69 -0.64 9.00 -9.77
C SER A 69 -2.04 8.44 -9.51
N GLU A 70 -2.15 7.20 -9.00
CA GLU A 70 -3.41 6.48 -8.80
C GLU A 70 -3.35 5.58 -7.55
N PRO A 71 -4.50 5.24 -6.93
CA PRO A 71 -4.57 4.38 -5.75
C PRO A 71 -4.36 2.90 -6.10
N GLY A 72 -4.11 2.08 -5.08
CA GLY A 72 -4.06 0.61 -5.19
C GLY A 72 -2.75 -0.03 -4.74
N GLY A 73 -1.69 0.76 -4.54
CA GLY A 73 -0.44 0.29 -3.93
C GLY A 73 0.22 -0.87 -4.69
N VAL A 74 0.43 -2.02 -4.03
CA VAL A 74 1.03 -3.23 -4.67
C VAL A 74 0.18 -3.80 -5.80
N TRP A 75 -1.14 -3.58 -5.74
CA TRP A 75 -2.07 -4.15 -6.72
C TRP A 75 -2.03 -3.43 -8.06
N ARG A 76 -1.25 -2.36 -8.22
CA ARG A 76 -0.99 -1.71 -9.50
C ARG A 76 0.16 -2.40 -10.23
N ALA A 77 -0.03 -2.71 -11.51
CA ALA A 77 1.02 -3.27 -12.36
C ALA A 77 2.07 -2.24 -12.83
N LYS A 78 1.86 -0.94 -12.58
CA LYS A 78 2.84 0.14 -12.83
C LYS A 78 2.86 1.04 -11.60
N ARG A 79 3.96 1.04 -10.84
CA ARG A 79 4.22 2.10 -9.86
C ARG A 79 4.90 3.26 -10.62
N GLY A 80 4.92 4.47 -10.05
CA GLY A 80 5.45 5.66 -10.74
C GLY A 80 6.83 5.42 -11.40
N GLU A 81 7.21 6.28 -12.35
CA GLU A 81 8.28 6.10 -13.37
C GLU A 81 9.66 5.60 -12.88
N SER A 82 9.91 5.51 -11.57
CA SER A 82 11.15 5.02 -10.96
C SER A 82 11.06 3.70 -10.17
N ASP A 83 9.86 3.13 -9.95
CA ASP A 83 9.69 1.91 -9.14
C ASP A 83 9.29 0.71 -10.01
N SER A 84 10.26 -0.20 -10.22
CA SER A 84 10.00 -1.51 -10.85
C SER A 84 8.96 -2.30 -10.05
N THR A 85 8.09 -2.98 -10.76
CA THR A 85 6.82 -3.47 -10.24
C THR A 85 6.97 -4.77 -9.44
N ASN A 86 6.42 -4.81 -8.21
CA ASN A 86 6.43 -6.03 -7.40
C ASN A 86 5.39 -7.07 -7.83
N MET A 87 4.31 -6.63 -8.50
CA MET A 87 3.30 -7.51 -9.05
C MET A 87 3.37 -7.46 -10.57
N TYR A 88 3.67 -8.59 -11.20
CA TYR A 88 3.70 -8.75 -12.65
C TYR A 88 2.30 -8.98 -13.21
N GLU A 89 2.10 -8.72 -14.51
CA GLU A 89 0.76 -8.69 -15.14
C GLU A 89 0.01 -10.02 -15.02
N ALA A 90 0.73 -11.14 -15.10
CA ALA A 90 0.16 -12.49 -15.01
C ALA A 90 -0.12 -12.98 -13.58
N LEU A 91 -0.02 -12.12 -12.55
CA LEU A 91 -0.19 -12.53 -11.15
C LEU A 91 -1.65 -12.89 -10.80
N TRP A 92 -1.80 -14.00 -10.07
CA TRP A 92 -3.04 -14.46 -9.46
C TRP A 92 -2.90 -14.43 -7.93
N THR A 93 -4.01 -14.47 -7.21
CA THR A 93 -3.96 -14.62 -5.75
C THR A 93 -3.22 -15.89 -5.36
N ASN A 94 -2.37 -15.78 -4.34
CA ASN A 94 -1.70 -16.92 -3.70
C ASN A 94 -2.57 -17.63 -2.66
N GLY A 95 -3.74 -17.08 -2.33
CA GLY A 95 -4.74 -17.67 -1.44
C GLY A 95 -6.14 -17.67 -2.05
N PRO A 96 -7.10 -18.38 -1.43
CA PRO A 96 -8.50 -18.40 -1.88
C PRO A 96 -9.14 -17.02 -1.72
N LYS A 97 -9.93 -16.58 -2.71
CA LYS A 97 -10.60 -15.27 -2.69
C LYS A 97 -11.48 -15.09 -1.45
N GLU A 98 -12.11 -16.17 -0.96
CA GLU A 98 -12.99 -16.16 0.20
C GLU A 98 -12.28 -15.66 1.47
N GLY A 99 -10.95 -15.80 1.54
CA GLY A 99 -10.15 -15.29 2.66
C GLY A 99 -9.87 -13.78 2.62
N ILE A 100 -10.19 -13.11 1.50
CA ILE A 100 -9.96 -11.67 1.28
C ILE A 100 -11.25 -10.93 0.91
N GLU A 101 -12.41 -11.57 1.05
CA GLU A 101 -13.71 -10.97 0.80
C GLU A 101 -14.06 -9.94 1.89
N PHE A 102 -14.58 -8.78 1.48
CA PHE A 102 -15.05 -7.77 2.41
C PHE A 102 -16.46 -8.10 2.92
N PHE A 103 -16.63 -8.06 4.24
CA PHE A 103 -17.90 -8.34 4.91
C PHE A 103 -19.06 -7.39 4.52
N ASP A 104 -18.74 -6.21 3.96
CA ASP A 104 -19.67 -5.16 3.56
C ASP A 104 -19.77 -4.99 2.04
N TYR A 105 -19.05 -5.81 1.27
CA TYR A 105 -19.07 -5.78 -0.19
C TYR A 105 -18.67 -7.15 -0.75
N HIS A 106 -19.65 -8.01 -1.03
CA HIS A 106 -19.35 -9.38 -1.46
C HIS A 106 -18.90 -9.45 -2.91
N PHE A 107 -18.19 -10.51 -3.26
CA PHE A 107 -17.80 -10.77 -4.64
C PHE A 107 -19.01 -10.97 -5.55
N ASP A 108 -20.05 -11.63 -5.06
CA ASP A 108 -21.28 -11.85 -5.83
C ASP A 108 -22.03 -10.53 -6.13
N ASP A 109 -21.99 -9.58 -5.19
CA ASP A 109 -22.56 -8.23 -5.35
C ASP A 109 -21.80 -7.39 -6.38
N HIS A 110 -20.51 -7.67 -6.57
CA HIS A 110 -19.65 -6.91 -7.48
C HIS A 110 -19.60 -7.53 -8.88
N PHE A 111 -19.36 -8.84 -8.96
CA PHE A 111 -19.07 -9.51 -10.23
C PHE A 111 -20.30 -10.14 -10.89
N HIS A 112 -21.35 -10.44 -10.12
CA HIS A 112 -22.60 -11.03 -10.62
C HIS A 112 -22.42 -12.28 -11.50
N ARG A 113 -21.37 -13.07 -11.23
CA ARG A 113 -21.06 -14.32 -11.94
C ARG A 113 -20.24 -15.25 -11.06
N PRO A 114 -20.26 -16.58 -11.30
CA PRO A 114 -19.34 -17.49 -10.65
C PRO A 114 -17.88 -17.10 -10.90
N LEU A 115 -17.06 -17.14 -9.85
CA LEU A 115 -15.65 -16.79 -9.90
C LEU A 115 -14.77 -17.99 -9.53
N PRO A 116 -13.58 -18.12 -10.12
CA PRO A 116 -12.60 -19.10 -9.67
C PRO A 116 -12.20 -18.83 -8.20
N VAL A 117 -11.64 -19.85 -7.54
CA VAL A 117 -11.13 -19.71 -6.16
C VAL A 117 -9.94 -18.75 -6.12
N TYR A 118 -9.06 -18.82 -7.13
CA TYR A 118 -7.93 -17.91 -7.29
C TYR A 118 -8.25 -16.91 -8.39
N MET A 119 -8.02 -15.62 -8.14
CA MET A 119 -8.39 -14.55 -9.07
C MET A 119 -7.17 -13.82 -9.61
N PRO A 120 -7.21 -13.34 -10.88
CA PRO A 120 -6.19 -12.45 -11.39
C PRO A 120 -6.15 -11.14 -10.57
N ARG A 121 -4.97 -10.51 -10.51
CA ARG A 121 -4.74 -9.25 -9.79
C ARG A 121 -5.70 -8.13 -10.20
N GLN A 122 -5.93 -7.96 -11.51
CA GLN A 122 -6.67 -6.80 -12.04
C GLN A 122 -8.13 -6.74 -11.56
N PRO A 123 -8.95 -7.81 -11.67
CA PRO A 123 -10.28 -7.84 -11.06
C PRO A 123 -10.29 -7.54 -9.56
N LEU A 124 -9.26 -7.93 -8.81
CA LEU A 124 -9.19 -7.61 -7.38
C LEU A 124 -8.91 -6.14 -7.11
N LEU A 125 -8.05 -5.50 -7.91
CA LEU A 125 -7.88 -4.05 -7.84
C LEU A 125 -9.21 -3.33 -8.12
N GLU A 126 -9.91 -3.72 -9.18
CA GLU A 126 -11.24 -3.20 -9.52
C GLU A 126 -12.22 -3.35 -8.35
N TYR A 127 -12.35 -4.56 -7.80
CA TYR A 127 -13.21 -4.84 -6.65
C TYR A 127 -12.92 -3.94 -5.45
N MET A 128 -11.65 -3.74 -5.09
CA MET A 128 -11.26 -2.85 -4.00
C MET A 128 -11.58 -1.38 -4.28
N LEU A 129 -11.35 -0.90 -5.51
CA LEU A 129 -11.63 0.48 -5.90
C LEU A 129 -13.15 0.76 -5.97
N CYS A 130 -13.92 -0.18 -6.51
CA CYS A 130 -15.38 -0.09 -6.56
C CYS A 130 -15.99 -0.10 -5.16
N ARG A 131 -15.48 -0.92 -4.24
CA ARG A 131 -15.94 -0.91 -2.84
C ARG A 131 -15.90 0.48 -2.23
N VAL A 132 -14.76 1.16 -2.35
CA VAL A 132 -14.56 2.45 -1.66
C VAL A 132 -15.29 3.60 -2.33
N THR A 133 -15.55 3.51 -3.64
CA THR A 133 -16.21 4.55 -4.43
C THR A 133 -17.72 4.37 -4.58
N ARG A 134 -18.28 3.17 -4.33
CA ARG A 134 -19.70 2.81 -4.57
C ARG A 134 -20.70 3.84 -4.07
N ASN A 135 -20.44 4.44 -2.90
CA ASN A 135 -21.31 5.43 -2.27
C ASN A 135 -20.59 6.78 -2.05
N CYS A 136 -19.43 6.97 -2.67
CA CYS A 136 -18.60 8.17 -2.57
C CYS A 136 -17.78 8.32 -3.86
N PRO A 137 -18.36 8.87 -4.94
CA PRO A 137 -17.63 9.03 -6.22
C PRO A 137 -16.37 9.90 -6.09
N HIS A 138 -16.39 10.85 -5.16
CA HIS A 138 -15.31 11.79 -4.84
C HIS A 138 -14.33 11.27 -3.78
N PHE A 139 -14.33 9.96 -3.51
CA PHE A 139 -13.56 9.35 -2.41
C PHE A 139 -12.06 9.70 -2.44
N PHE A 140 -11.50 9.87 -3.64
CA PHE A 140 -10.07 10.15 -3.81
C PHE A 140 -9.73 11.65 -3.95
N ASP A 141 -10.70 12.56 -3.91
CA ASP A 141 -10.47 14.01 -4.12
C ASP A 141 -9.56 14.62 -3.03
N ALA A 142 -9.56 14.03 -1.83
CA ALA A 142 -8.70 14.44 -0.71
C ALA A 142 -7.32 13.78 -0.72
N VAL A 143 -7.04 12.87 -1.67
CA VAL A 143 -5.74 12.20 -1.78
C VAL A 143 -4.81 13.07 -2.61
N ARG A 144 -3.61 13.32 -2.07
CA ARG A 144 -2.52 13.97 -2.77
C ARG A 144 -1.70 12.93 -3.49
N PHE A 145 -2.10 12.65 -4.72
CA PHE A 145 -1.33 11.84 -5.65
C PHE A 145 -0.06 12.57 -6.06
N ASN A 146 0.85 11.83 -6.69
CA ASN A 146 2.16 12.31 -7.12
C ASN A 146 2.98 12.97 -6.00
N THR A 147 2.72 12.61 -4.74
CA THR A 147 3.31 13.25 -3.57
C THR A 147 4.03 12.22 -2.71
N SER A 148 5.35 12.33 -2.65
CA SER A 148 6.19 11.44 -1.84
C SER A 148 6.43 12.06 -0.47
N VAL A 149 6.13 11.33 0.61
CA VAL A 149 6.57 11.69 1.95
C VAL A 149 8.04 11.30 2.10
N THR A 150 8.90 12.27 2.41
CA THR A 150 10.36 12.08 2.51
C THR A 150 10.83 11.92 3.95
N SER A 151 10.11 12.49 4.91
CA SER A 151 10.42 12.37 6.34
C SER A 151 9.16 12.54 7.20
N VAL A 152 9.17 11.88 8.36
CA VAL A 152 8.17 12.02 9.42
C VAL A 152 8.93 12.21 10.72
N VAL A 153 8.67 13.32 11.41
CA VAL A 153 9.29 13.66 12.69
C VAL A 153 8.19 13.88 13.72
N TYR A 154 8.34 13.35 14.93
CA TYR A 154 7.45 13.69 16.03
C TYR A 154 8.03 14.85 16.84
N ASN A 155 7.27 15.94 16.97
CA ASN A 155 7.60 17.06 17.83
C ASN A 155 6.92 16.86 19.19
N GLU A 156 7.72 16.55 20.21
CA GLU A 156 7.23 16.30 21.58
C GLU A 156 6.64 17.55 22.24
N GLU A 157 7.19 18.74 21.97
CA GLU A 157 6.69 20.00 22.57
C GLU A 157 5.32 20.38 22.02
N ALA A 158 5.12 20.20 20.71
CA ALA A 158 3.84 20.46 20.06
C ALA A 158 2.85 19.28 20.15
N GLU A 159 3.33 18.09 20.55
CA GLU A 159 2.62 16.81 20.45
C GLU A 159 2.09 16.49 19.03
N LYS A 160 2.82 16.90 17.99
CA LYS A 160 2.43 16.75 16.57
C LYS A 160 3.41 15.92 15.76
N PHE A 161 2.92 15.29 14.70
CA PHE A 161 3.73 14.73 13.62
C PHE A 161 3.98 15.80 12.56
N ILE A 162 5.25 16.05 12.23
CA ILE A 162 5.69 16.90 11.13
C ILE A 162 5.96 16.01 9.92
N ILE A 163 5.22 16.25 8.84
CA ILE A 163 5.31 15.50 7.59
C ILE A 163 6.02 16.37 6.56
N PHE A 164 7.14 15.88 6.03
CA PHE A 164 7.85 16.48 4.91
C PHE A 164 7.47 15.72 3.66
N SER A 165 7.00 16.43 2.64
CA SER A 165 6.55 15.83 1.38
C SER A 165 7.00 16.64 0.17
N THR A 166 7.15 15.94 -0.95
CA THR A 166 7.51 16.53 -2.25
C THR A 166 6.49 16.07 -3.28
N ASP A 167 5.81 17.01 -3.91
CA ASP A 167 5.08 16.80 -5.15
C ASP A 167 6.09 16.74 -6.29
N TYR A 168 6.22 15.62 -6.99
CA TYR A 168 7.23 15.47 -8.05
C TYR A 168 6.76 15.98 -9.41
N GLU A 169 5.48 16.26 -9.61
CA GLU A 169 5.01 16.92 -10.83
C GLU A 169 5.39 18.41 -10.80
N THR A 170 5.26 19.04 -9.62
CA THR A 170 5.56 20.47 -9.46
C THR A 170 6.93 20.75 -8.85
N GLY A 171 7.59 19.75 -8.25
CA GLY A 171 8.81 19.90 -7.47
C GLY A 171 8.59 20.59 -6.12
N LYS A 172 7.34 20.85 -5.73
CA LYS A 172 7.01 21.61 -4.51
C LYS A 172 7.24 20.77 -3.27
N GLU A 173 8.10 21.28 -2.38
CA GLU A 173 8.28 20.74 -1.04
C GLU A 173 7.28 21.39 -0.06
N THR A 174 6.65 20.58 0.79
CA THR A 174 5.68 21.02 1.78
C THR A 174 5.95 20.38 3.13
N THR A 175 5.81 21.17 4.19
CA THR A 175 5.91 20.74 5.59
C THR A 175 4.58 21.03 6.27
N GLU A 176 3.96 20.00 6.86
CA GLU A 176 2.66 20.11 7.53
C GLU A 176 2.64 19.35 8.85
N GLU A 177 1.82 19.82 9.79
CA GLU A 177 1.66 19.21 11.12
C GLU A 177 0.33 18.48 11.27
N PHE A 178 0.36 17.31 11.90
CA PHE A 178 -0.80 16.45 12.12
C PHE A 178 -0.88 15.94 13.55
N ASP A 179 -2.09 15.78 14.09
CA ASP A 179 -2.30 15.15 15.42
C ASP A 179 -1.87 13.68 15.42
N LYS A 180 -2.06 12.99 14.30
CA LYS A 180 -1.77 11.56 14.13
C LYS A 180 -1.13 11.30 12.77
N CYS A 181 -0.36 10.22 12.71
CA CYS A 181 0.22 9.72 11.47
C CYS A 181 -0.03 8.21 11.36
N ILE A 182 -0.47 7.76 10.18
CA ILE A 182 -0.70 6.37 9.84
C ILE A 182 0.23 6.01 8.69
N TRP A 183 1.17 5.11 8.95
CA TRP A 183 2.06 4.56 7.94
C TRP A 183 1.39 3.38 7.23
N ALA A 184 0.97 3.59 5.97
CA ALA A 184 0.30 2.61 5.12
C ALA A 184 1.04 2.37 3.78
N ALA A 185 2.34 2.70 3.72
CA ALA A 185 3.15 2.59 2.50
C ALA A 185 3.60 1.15 2.17
N GLY A 186 3.36 0.20 3.09
CA GLY A 186 3.76 -1.19 2.97
C GLY A 186 5.27 -1.42 3.09
N GLU A 187 5.68 -2.70 3.19
CA GLU A 187 7.09 -3.08 3.38
C GLU A 187 7.77 -3.61 2.12
N ASN A 188 6.97 -4.00 1.12
CA ASN A 188 7.46 -4.71 -0.07
C ASN A 188 8.10 -3.78 -1.11
N GLY A 189 8.15 -2.47 -0.89
CA GLY A 189 8.62 -1.50 -1.90
C GLY A 189 10.13 -1.52 -2.15
N LYS A 190 10.96 -1.98 -1.20
CA LYS A 190 12.42 -1.93 -1.32
C LYS A 190 13.01 -3.34 -1.53
N PRO A 191 13.65 -3.62 -2.68
CA PRO A 191 14.28 -4.91 -2.93
C PRO A 191 15.43 -5.15 -1.94
N ARG A 192 15.59 -6.41 -1.52
CA ARG A 192 16.69 -6.83 -0.64
C ARG A 192 17.56 -7.84 -1.37
N MET A 193 18.66 -7.36 -1.95
CA MET A 193 19.67 -8.21 -2.57
C MET A 193 20.82 -8.44 -1.57
N PRO A 194 21.06 -9.69 -1.11
CA PRO A 194 22.18 -9.97 -0.21
C PRO A 194 23.52 -9.71 -0.91
N THR A 195 24.36 -8.84 -0.35
CA THR A 195 25.66 -8.47 -0.91
C THR A 195 26.58 -9.69 -1.11
N SER A 196 26.50 -10.67 -0.20
CA SER A 196 27.27 -11.92 -0.34
C SER A 196 26.95 -12.68 -1.63
N ILE A 197 25.69 -12.67 -2.06
CA ILE A 197 25.25 -13.32 -3.31
C ILE A 197 25.74 -12.53 -4.51
N SER A 198 25.55 -11.20 -4.53
CA SER A 198 26.01 -10.37 -5.65
C SER A 198 27.52 -10.47 -5.83
N THR A 199 28.29 -10.39 -4.74
CA THR A 199 29.75 -10.54 -4.78
C THR A 199 30.18 -11.95 -5.22
N MET A 200 29.47 -13.01 -4.80
CA MET A 200 29.76 -14.38 -5.24
C MET A 200 29.54 -14.55 -6.74
N LEU A 201 28.44 -14.02 -7.29
CA LEU A 201 28.15 -14.08 -8.73
C LEU A 201 29.21 -13.30 -9.54
N GLU A 202 29.58 -12.11 -9.08
CA GLU A 202 30.61 -11.27 -9.72
C GLU A 202 31.99 -11.94 -9.70
N SER A 203 32.45 -12.34 -8.52
CA SER A 203 33.79 -12.96 -8.34
C SER A 203 33.90 -14.34 -8.98
N GLY A 204 32.80 -15.10 -9.04
CA GLY A 204 32.71 -16.38 -9.74
C GLY A 204 32.64 -16.25 -11.26
N GLY A 205 32.59 -15.03 -11.80
CA GLY A 205 32.57 -14.77 -13.23
C GLY A 205 31.25 -15.13 -13.92
N PHE A 206 30.13 -15.13 -13.18
CA PHE A 206 28.80 -15.40 -13.74
C PHE A 206 28.48 -14.41 -14.86
N LYS A 207 28.14 -14.93 -16.05
CA LYS A 207 27.84 -14.12 -17.26
C LYS A 207 26.35 -13.96 -17.53
N GLY A 208 25.49 -14.59 -16.72
CA GLY A 208 24.05 -14.50 -16.86
C GLY A 208 23.46 -13.23 -16.23
N LYS A 209 22.15 -13.04 -16.40
CA LYS A 209 21.40 -11.96 -15.76
C LYS A 209 21.09 -12.34 -14.30
N ALA A 210 21.41 -11.45 -13.37
CA ALA A 210 20.97 -11.53 -11.98
C ALA A 210 19.98 -10.38 -11.71
N MET A 211 18.85 -10.68 -11.08
CA MET A 211 17.79 -9.71 -10.81
C MET A 211 16.99 -10.09 -9.56
N HIS A 212 16.41 -9.09 -8.90
CA HIS A 212 15.47 -9.30 -7.78
C HIS A 212 14.08 -9.69 -8.30
N SER A 213 13.27 -10.36 -7.48
CA SER A 213 11.89 -10.77 -7.83
C SER A 213 10.93 -9.62 -8.12
N SER A 214 11.32 -8.39 -7.80
CA SER A 214 10.58 -7.16 -8.11
C SER A 214 10.91 -6.55 -9.47
N ALA A 215 11.82 -7.15 -10.23
CA ALA A 215 12.30 -6.62 -11.51
C ALA A 215 11.78 -7.46 -12.70
N THR A 216 10.51 -7.87 -12.65
CA THR A 216 9.91 -8.90 -13.54
C THR A 216 9.23 -8.33 -14.79
N GLU A 217 9.56 -7.11 -15.19
CA GLU A 217 8.92 -6.43 -16.33
C GLU A 217 9.08 -7.20 -17.66
N ASN A 218 10.25 -7.81 -17.87
CA ASN A 218 10.56 -8.60 -19.07
C ASN A 218 10.70 -10.11 -18.75
N PHE A 219 9.93 -10.60 -17.77
CA PHE A 219 10.14 -11.93 -17.18
C PHE A 219 10.14 -13.06 -18.22
N GLU A 220 9.22 -13.06 -19.19
CA GLU A 220 9.21 -14.10 -20.24
C GLU A 220 10.52 -14.14 -21.02
N ALA A 221 11.01 -12.99 -21.49
CA ALA A 221 12.28 -12.91 -22.20
C ALA A 221 13.46 -13.32 -21.30
N ASP A 222 13.35 -13.11 -19.98
CA ASP A 222 14.36 -13.45 -19.01
C ASP A 222 14.46 -14.95 -18.71
N VAL A 223 13.36 -15.71 -18.81
CA VAL A 223 13.30 -17.13 -18.39
C VAL A 223 13.10 -18.14 -19.53
N LYS A 224 12.44 -17.76 -20.63
CA LYS A 224 12.01 -18.71 -21.67
C LYS A 224 13.20 -19.41 -22.34
N GLY A 225 13.18 -20.75 -22.33
CA GLY A 225 14.24 -21.59 -22.91
C GLY A 225 15.59 -21.49 -22.20
N LYS A 226 15.64 -20.92 -20.98
CA LYS A 226 16.88 -20.71 -20.22
C LYS A 226 16.93 -21.60 -18.98
N LYS A 227 18.14 -21.77 -18.44
CA LYS A 227 18.35 -22.34 -17.11
C LYS A 227 18.23 -21.22 -16.08
N VAL A 228 17.26 -21.34 -15.18
CA VAL A 228 16.94 -20.33 -14.18
C VAL A 228 17.22 -20.90 -12.79
N VAL A 229 17.80 -20.08 -11.91
CA VAL A 229 18.01 -20.39 -10.50
C VAL A 229 17.28 -19.35 -9.68
N PHE A 230 16.41 -19.80 -8.79
CA PHE A 230 15.73 -18.95 -7.82
C PHE A 230 16.45 -19.04 -6.48
N ILE A 231 16.72 -17.90 -5.84
CA ILE A 231 17.36 -17.84 -4.54
C ILE A 231 16.35 -17.30 -3.52
N GLY A 232 15.92 -18.18 -2.62
CA GLY A 232 14.87 -17.93 -1.63
C GLY A 232 13.83 -19.05 -1.61
N ASP A 233 13.11 -19.19 -0.51
CA ASP A 233 12.17 -20.30 -0.21
C ASP A 233 10.78 -19.82 0.21
N ALA A 234 10.42 -18.59 -0.17
CA ALA A 234 9.13 -17.96 0.15
C ALA A 234 8.27 -17.72 -1.10
N TYR A 235 7.10 -17.07 -0.91
CA TYR A 235 6.06 -16.87 -1.91
C TYR A 235 6.54 -16.42 -3.30
N SER A 236 7.43 -15.42 -3.38
CA SER A 236 7.92 -14.94 -4.68
C SER A 236 8.76 -15.97 -5.43
N SER A 237 9.52 -16.80 -4.71
CA SER A 237 10.34 -17.85 -5.33
C SER A 237 9.45 -18.94 -5.92
N GLU A 238 8.46 -19.39 -5.14
CA GLU A 238 7.48 -20.39 -5.57
C GLU A 238 6.68 -19.92 -6.79
N ASP A 239 6.06 -18.74 -6.70
CA ASP A 239 5.16 -18.21 -7.72
C ASP A 239 5.88 -17.90 -9.04
N LEU A 240 7.06 -17.26 -8.98
CA LEU A 240 7.85 -16.99 -10.18
C LEU A 240 8.45 -18.27 -10.78
N ALA A 241 8.80 -19.27 -9.98
CA ALA A 241 9.26 -20.56 -10.49
C ALA A 241 8.15 -21.28 -11.27
N LEU A 242 6.94 -21.32 -10.72
CA LEU A 242 5.77 -21.89 -11.41
C LEU A 242 5.44 -21.11 -12.69
N GLN A 243 5.53 -19.78 -12.65
CA GLN A 243 5.34 -18.94 -13.82
C GLN A 243 6.42 -19.18 -14.88
N ALA A 244 7.68 -19.41 -14.49
CA ALA A 244 8.75 -19.74 -15.42
C ALA A 244 8.56 -21.12 -16.07
N VAL A 245 8.05 -22.10 -15.34
CA VAL A 245 7.72 -23.45 -15.87
C VAL A 245 6.56 -23.39 -16.87
N LYS A 246 5.63 -22.45 -16.71
CA LYS A 246 4.48 -22.25 -17.61
C LYS A 246 4.87 -21.67 -18.98
N LEU A 247 6.01 -20.98 -19.09
CA LEU A 247 6.47 -20.23 -20.27
C LEU A 247 7.40 -21.03 -21.19
#